data_AF-A0A4D4L6D4-F1
#
_entry.id   AF-A0A4D4L6D4-F1
#
_cell.length_a   1.000
_cell.length_b   1.000
_cell.length_c   1.000
_cell.angle_alpha   90.00
_cell.angle_beta   90.00
_cell.angle_gamma   90.00
#
_symmetry.space_group_name_H-M   'P 1'
#
loop_
_entity.id
_entity.type
_entity.pdbx_description
1 polymer ?
#
loop_
_entity_poly.entity_id
_entity_poly.type
_entity_poly.pdbx_seq_one_letter_code
_entity_poly.pdbx_strand_id
1 'polypeptide(L)'
;MTYLDSTGTGYVLKARDAKTGKLRWRSRPWTPPVPEESDTETGEAEPPKLAVITSEGAEYVVAYAYGEKQKDELSPKREVVEVVSYRANASGQNVAPLKTADVPVAGEPEHINADGSGVVVDETTTVETVNIVTGRIRTYESCDLCEDEGDAFATVDQGIVTSSPASGYQVLGAWKGADTVPAQYWDWNANAIAVTENHVIGTWQNLNDDDDSRWVLHDARSGKVLVTMQCYPPKARGTPTPSSTPHPSPQAAVTSSPARAHSISNARRGTASRAQTSAIPSS
;
A
#
# COMPACT_ATOMS: atom_id res chain seq x y z
N MET A 1 -1.30 -11.13 -12.24
CA MET A 1 -1.34 -9.65 -12.19
C MET A 1 -2.60 -9.23 -11.48
N THR A 2 -2.50 -8.27 -10.57
CA THR A 2 -3.64 -7.71 -9.85
C THR A 2 -3.65 -6.19 -10.02
N TYR A 3 -4.84 -5.60 -10.10
CA TYR A 3 -4.99 -4.16 -10.28
C TYR A 3 -6.36 -3.69 -9.74
N LEU A 4 -6.46 -2.38 -9.52
CA LEU A 4 -7.64 -1.69 -9.00
C LEU A 4 -8.28 -0.86 -10.11
N ASP A 5 -9.57 -1.09 -10.37
CA ASP A 5 -10.35 -0.25 -11.29
C ASP A 5 -11.30 0.65 -10.50
N SER A 6 -11.24 1.97 -10.71
CA SER A 6 -12.28 2.88 -10.21
C SER A 6 -13.59 2.66 -10.96
N THR A 7 -14.70 2.64 -10.23
CA THR A 7 -16.06 2.52 -10.78
C THR A 7 -16.89 3.79 -10.62
N GLY A 8 -16.27 4.90 -10.20
CA GLY A 8 -16.93 6.17 -9.89
C GLY A 8 -17.63 6.22 -8.52
N THR A 9 -17.98 5.06 -7.95
CA THR A 9 -18.60 4.93 -6.62
C THR A 9 -17.73 4.13 -5.63
N GLY A 10 -16.49 3.86 -6.02
CA GLY A 10 -15.58 2.97 -5.31
C GLY A 10 -14.64 2.28 -6.29
N TYR A 11 -14.12 1.13 -5.88
CA TYR A 11 -13.09 0.40 -6.58
C TYR A 11 -13.42 -1.08 -6.68
N VAL A 12 -12.96 -1.70 -7.76
CA VAL A 12 -13.03 -3.15 -7.93
C VAL A 12 -11.66 -3.71 -8.19
N LEU A 13 -11.24 -4.65 -7.35
CA LEU A 13 -10.02 -5.40 -7.52
C LEU A 13 -10.24 -6.51 -8.55
N LYS A 14 -9.26 -6.67 -9.44
CA LYS A 14 -9.26 -7.74 -10.44
C LYS A 14 -7.93 -8.46 -10.43
N ALA A 15 -7.98 -9.78 -10.41
CA ALA A 15 -6.81 -10.62 -10.62
C ALA A 15 -6.90 -11.34 -11.97
N ARG A 16 -5.83 -11.26 -12.74
CA ARG A 16 -5.66 -11.94 -14.02
C ARG A 16 -4.50 -12.91 -13.95
N ASP A 17 -4.64 -14.01 -14.67
CA ASP A 17 -3.54 -14.91 -14.95
C ASP A 17 -2.42 -14.15 -15.67
N ALA A 18 -1.19 -14.26 -15.18
CA ALA A 18 -0.07 -13.45 -15.67
C ALA A 18 0.36 -13.84 -17.09
N LYS A 19 0.16 -15.10 -17.49
CA LYS A 19 0.58 -15.61 -18.81
C LYS A 19 -0.46 -15.34 -19.88
N THR A 20 -1.74 -15.54 -19.54
CA THR A 20 -2.85 -15.53 -20.50
C THR A 20 -3.69 -14.26 -20.44
N GLY A 21 -3.54 -13.42 -19.40
CA GLY A 21 -4.37 -12.24 -19.16
C GLY A 21 -5.83 -12.55 -18.83
N LYS A 22 -6.21 -13.83 -18.74
CA LYS A 22 -7.59 -14.24 -18.42
C LYS A 22 -7.94 -13.80 -17.00
N LEU A 23 -9.13 -13.23 -16.85
CA LEU A 23 -9.66 -12.85 -15.53
C LEU A 23 -9.86 -14.10 -14.69
N ARG A 24 -9.22 -14.15 -13.52
CA ARG A 24 -9.37 -15.23 -12.53
C ARG A 24 -10.49 -14.91 -11.57
N TRP A 25 -10.48 -13.69 -11.03
CA TRP A 25 -11.53 -13.21 -10.16
C TRP A 25 -11.67 -11.69 -10.17
N ARG A 26 -12.83 -11.23 -9.69
CA ARG A 26 -13.20 -9.83 -9.53
C ARG A 26 -13.85 -9.63 -8.16
N SER A 27 -13.44 -8.62 -7.40
CA SER A 27 -14.07 -8.32 -6.09
C SER A 27 -15.48 -7.74 -6.26
N ARG A 28 -16.22 -7.70 -5.15
CA ARG A 28 -17.32 -6.74 -5.01
C ARG A 28 -16.76 -5.31 -5.06
N PRO A 29 -17.55 -4.30 -5.45
CA PRO A 29 -17.17 -2.92 -5.24
C PRO A 29 -16.82 -2.69 -3.78
N TRP A 30 -15.67 -2.07 -3.57
CA TRP A 30 -15.16 -1.63 -2.29
C TRP A 30 -15.14 -0.10 -2.30
N THR A 31 -15.76 0.52 -1.30
CA THR A 31 -15.75 1.96 -1.14
C THR A 31 -14.76 2.26 -0.02
N PRO A 32 -13.56 2.77 -0.32
CA PRO A 32 -12.58 3.15 0.70
C PRO A 32 -13.10 4.32 1.54
N PRO A 33 -12.42 4.65 2.66
CA PRO A 33 -12.63 5.91 3.35
C PRO A 33 -12.60 7.11 2.39
N VAL A 34 -13.36 8.13 2.73
CA VAL A 34 -13.42 9.37 1.94
C VAL A 34 -12.13 10.13 2.19
N PRO A 35 -11.36 10.53 1.17
CA PRO A 35 -10.17 11.36 1.39
C PRO A 35 -10.53 12.65 2.13
N GLU A 36 -9.58 13.24 2.84
CA GLU A 36 -9.83 14.49 3.55
C GLU A 36 -10.32 15.58 2.60
N GLU A 37 -11.15 16.49 3.11
CA GLU A 37 -11.73 17.57 2.30
C GLU A 37 -10.63 18.43 1.66
N SER A 38 -9.56 18.74 2.41
CA SER A 38 -8.37 19.44 1.92
C SER A 38 -7.75 18.78 0.69
N ASP A 39 -7.56 17.48 0.72
CA ASP A 39 -6.93 16.73 -0.38
C ASP A 39 -7.81 16.70 -1.62
N THR A 40 -9.13 16.68 -1.43
CA THR A 40 -10.06 16.71 -2.55
C THR A 40 -10.14 18.09 -3.20
N GLU A 41 -9.97 19.17 -2.43
CA GLU A 41 -9.95 20.55 -2.94
C GLU A 41 -8.66 20.85 -3.73
N THR A 42 -7.52 20.33 -3.28
CA THR A 42 -6.23 20.47 -3.99
C THR A 42 -6.09 19.49 -5.15
N GLY A 43 -6.89 18.42 -5.17
CA GLY A 43 -6.81 17.33 -6.15
C GLY A 43 -5.66 16.37 -5.86
N GLU A 44 -5.16 16.37 -4.62
CA GLU A 44 -4.04 15.56 -4.13
C GLU A 44 -4.49 14.25 -3.46
N ALA A 45 -5.81 14.01 -3.37
CA ALA A 45 -6.38 12.80 -2.81
C ALA A 45 -5.69 11.53 -3.35
N GLU A 46 -5.00 10.81 -2.46
CA GLU A 46 -4.26 9.62 -2.85
C GLU A 46 -5.23 8.49 -3.26
N PRO A 47 -4.98 7.82 -4.40
CA PRO A 47 -5.76 6.63 -4.75
C PRO A 47 -5.41 5.48 -3.79
N PRO A 48 -6.34 4.55 -3.55
CA PRO A 48 -6.04 3.37 -2.76
C PRO A 48 -4.87 2.58 -3.32
N LYS A 49 -4.03 2.09 -2.42
CA LYS A 49 -2.81 1.35 -2.73
C LYS A 49 -3.10 -0.16 -2.72
N LEU A 50 -2.24 -0.92 -3.41
CA LEU A 50 -2.35 -2.38 -3.55
C LEU A 50 -1.01 -3.04 -3.25
N ALA A 51 -1.06 -4.17 -2.55
CA ALA A 51 0.08 -5.04 -2.30
C ALA A 51 -0.28 -6.52 -2.48
N VAL A 52 0.73 -7.34 -2.73
CA VAL A 52 0.63 -8.80 -2.68
C VAL A 52 1.52 -9.29 -1.55
N ILE A 53 0.93 -9.93 -0.56
CA ILE A 53 1.59 -10.36 0.67
C ILE A 53 1.48 -11.89 0.78
N THR A 54 2.54 -12.53 1.26
CA THR A 54 2.50 -13.95 1.64
C THR A 54 2.40 -14.06 3.15
N SER A 55 1.43 -14.82 3.65
CA SER A 55 1.25 -15.08 5.08
C SER A 55 0.67 -16.47 5.29
N GLU A 56 1.13 -17.19 6.30
CA GLU A 56 0.72 -18.55 6.64
C GLU A 56 0.78 -19.49 5.42
N GLY A 57 1.81 -19.32 4.58
CA GLY A 57 2.01 -20.13 3.37
C GLY A 57 1.03 -19.87 2.22
N ALA A 58 0.30 -18.76 2.24
CA ALA A 58 -0.63 -18.38 1.18
C ALA A 58 -0.44 -16.93 0.73
N GLU A 59 -0.70 -16.67 -0.55
CA GLU A 59 -0.69 -15.32 -1.12
C GLU A 59 -2.05 -14.63 -0.94
N TYR A 60 -1.98 -13.35 -0.63
CA TYR A 60 -3.13 -12.46 -0.48
C TYR A 60 -2.90 -11.19 -1.30
N VAL A 61 -4.00 -10.65 -1.79
CA VAL A 61 -4.05 -9.30 -2.35
C VAL A 61 -4.63 -8.40 -1.27
N VAL A 62 -3.92 -7.33 -0.94
CA VAL A 62 -4.34 -6.34 0.03
C VAL A 62 -4.57 -5.02 -0.68
N ALA A 63 -5.68 -4.35 -0.38
CA ALA A 63 -5.87 -2.95 -0.72
C ALA A 63 -6.02 -2.14 0.56
N TYR A 64 -5.52 -0.92 0.54
CA TYR A 64 -5.63 -0.02 1.67
C TYR A 64 -5.76 1.44 1.23
N ALA A 65 -6.41 2.23 2.05
CA ALA A 65 -6.59 3.66 1.85
C ALA A 65 -6.74 4.38 3.19
N TYR A 66 -6.17 5.58 3.26
CA TYR A 66 -6.37 6.54 4.34
C TYR A 66 -7.59 7.43 4.03
N GLY A 67 -8.28 7.90 5.06
CA GLY A 67 -9.28 8.95 4.96
C GLY A 67 -10.31 8.88 6.09
N GLU A 68 -11.39 9.63 5.92
CA GLU A 68 -12.50 9.70 6.87
C GLU A 68 -13.52 8.58 6.65
N LYS A 69 -13.98 7.99 7.75
CA LYS A 69 -15.11 7.06 7.77
C LYS A 69 -16.14 7.52 8.78
N GLN A 70 -17.40 7.41 8.38
CA GLN A 70 -18.56 7.73 9.22
C GLN A 70 -19.54 6.56 9.13
N LYS A 71 -20.08 6.15 10.29
CA LYS A 71 -21.05 5.04 10.33
C LYS A 71 -22.42 5.46 9.77
N ASP A 72 -22.85 6.67 10.12
CA ASP A 72 -24.10 7.30 9.74
C ASP A 72 -23.96 8.83 9.88
N GLU A 73 -24.90 9.60 9.31
CA GLU A 73 -24.84 11.07 9.27
C GLU A 73 -24.73 11.76 10.64
N LEU A 74 -25.08 11.05 11.72
CA LEU A 74 -25.07 11.58 13.09
C LEU A 74 -23.85 11.16 13.90
N SER A 75 -23.09 10.17 13.42
CA SER A 75 -21.87 9.71 14.08
C SER A 75 -20.71 10.67 13.79
N PRO A 76 -19.76 10.90 14.72
CA PRO A 76 -18.56 11.65 14.38
C PRO A 76 -17.80 10.96 13.25
N LYS A 77 -17.29 11.75 12.30
CA LYS A 77 -16.28 11.26 11.34
C LYS A 77 -15.03 10.85 12.12
N ARG A 78 -14.34 9.82 11.64
CA ARG A 78 -13.08 9.34 12.19
C ARG A 78 -12.11 9.07 11.06
N GLU A 79 -10.87 9.47 11.26
CA GLU A 79 -9.79 9.11 10.34
C GLU A 79 -9.41 7.65 10.58
N VAL A 80 -9.25 6.93 9.48
CA VAL A 80 -8.90 5.52 9.48
C VAL A 80 -7.99 5.19 8.31
N VAL A 81 -7.11 4.20 8.51
CA VAL A 81 -6.59 3.39 7.42
C VAL A 81 -7.46 2.15 7.32
N GLU A 82 -8.26 2.04 6.26
CA GLU A 82 -9.01 0.82 5.99
C GLU A 82 -8.16 -0.15 5.17
N VAL A 83 -8.00 -1.36 5.68
CA VAL A 83 -7.27 -2.45 5.03
C VAL A 83 -8.25 -3.56 4.67
N VAL A 84 -8.30 -3.95 3.40
CA VAL A 84 -9.08 -5.09 2.92
C VAL A 84 -8.18 -6.15 2.29
N SER A 85 -8.40 -7.42 2.64
CA SER A 85 -7.60 -8.54 2.13
C SER A 85 -8.45 -9.53 1.35
N TYR A 86 -7.84 -10.17 0.36
CA TYR A 86 -8.45 -11.19 -0.49
C TYR A 86 -7.46 -12.34 -0.67
N ARG A 87 -7.95 -13.58 -0.72
CA ARG A 87 -7.11 -14.71 -1.15
C ARG A 87 -6.71 -14.52 -2.61
N ALA A 88 -5.41 -14.57 -2.92
CA ALA A 88 -4.95 -14.39 -4.30
C ALA A 88 -5.49 -15.49 -5.24
N ASN A 89 -5.71 -16.70 -4.71
CA ASN A 89 -6.27 -17.84 -5.41
C ASN A 89 -7.82 -17.89 -5.42
N ALA A 90 -8.49 -16.82 -5.03
CA ALA A 90 -9.94 -16.72 -5.17
C ALA A 90 -10.41 -16.97 -6.62
N SER A 91 -11.71 -17.21 -6.80
CA SER A 91 -12.29 -17.44 -8.12
C SER A 91 -13.67 -16.82 -8.23
N GLY A 92 -14.07 -16.49 -9.46
CA GLY A 92 -15.42 -16.02 -9.77
C GLY A 92 -15.58 -14.50 -9.75
N GLN A 93 -16.84 -14.07 -9.74
CA GLN A 93 -17.23 -12.65 -9.74
C GLN A 93 -17.74 -12.26 -8.36
N ASN A 94 -17.61 -10.98 -8.00
CA ASN A 94 -18.14 -10.44 -6.75
C ASN A 94 -17.55 -11.12 -5.49
N VAL A 95 -16.26 -11.41 -5.52
CA VAL A 95 -15.51 -11.93 -4.37
C VAL A 95 -15.54 -10.89 -3.25
N ALA A 96 -16.01 -11.28 -2.07
CA ALA A 96 -15.97 -10.42 -0.89
C ALA A 96 -14.55 -10.40 -0.28
N PRO A 97 -14.17 -9.32 0.41
CA PRO A 97 -12.97 -9.34 1.24
C PRO A 97 -12.98 -10.55 2.18
N LEU A 98 -11.83 -11.19 2.35
CA LEU A 98 -11.61 -12.15 3.42
C LEU A 98 -11.69 -11.43 4.77
N LYS A 99 -11.04 -10.26 4.86
CA LYS A 99 -11.04 -9.38 6.02
C LYS A 99 -11.12 -7.93 5.60
N THR A 100 -11.71 -7.14 6.49
CA THR A 100 -11.68 -5.69 6.52
C THR A 100 -11.25 -5.30 7.93
N ALA A 101 -10.29 -4.40 8.05
CA ALA A 101 -9.84 -3.84 9.30
C ALA A 101 -9.79 -2.32 9.16
N ASP A 102 -10.37 -1.62 10.13
CA ASP A 102 -10.31 -0.16 10.23
C ASP A 102 -9.29 0.15 11.31
N VAL A 103 -8.11 0.64 10.92
CA VAL A 103 -7.08 1.11 11.85
C VAL A 103 -7.41 2.55 12.21
N PRO A 104 -7.80 2.85 13.46
CA PRO A 104 -8.03 4.23 13.87
C PRO A 104 -6.70 4.98 13.88
N VAL A 105 -6.70 6.21 13.38
CA VAL A 105 -5.53 7.10 13.37
C VAL A 105 -5.97 8.50 13.83
N ALA A 106 -5.02 9.33 14.26
CA ALA A 106 -5.25 10.69 14.74
C ALA A 106 -4.98 11.78 13.68
N GLY A 107 -4.59 11.36 12.48
CA GLY A 107 -4.33 12.17 11.30
C GLY A 107 -3.78 11.29 10.17
N GLU A 108 -3.23 11.91 9.13
CA GLU A 108 -2.52 11.18 8.08
C GLU A 108 -1.29 10.48 8.69
N PRO A 109 -1.17 9.14 8.57
CA PRO A 109 -0.01 8.42 9.07
C PRO A 109 1.26 8.84 8.34
N GLU A 110 2.39 8.86 9.06
CA GLU A 110 3.70 9.17 8.45
C GLU A 110 4.04 8.12 7.39
N HIS A 111 3.80 6.85 7.71
CA HIS A 111 4.04 5.73 6.80
C HIS A 111 2.93 4.68 6.84
N ILE A 112 2.60 4.15 5.67
CA ILE A 112 1.75 2.96 5.54
C ILE A 112 2.45 1.97 4.60
N ASN A 113 2.90 0.85 5.14
CA ASN A 113 3.59 -0.18 4.37
C ASN A 113 2.86 -1.52 4.42
N ALA A 114 2.73 -2.17 3.27
CA ALA A 114 2.07 -3.46 3.12
C ALA A 114 3.10 -4.48 2.61
N ASP A 115 3.95 -4.95 3.52
CA ASP A 115 5.03 -5.89 3.24
C ASP A 115 5.17 -6.96 4.34
N GLY A 116 6.00 -7.97 4.10
CA GLY A 116 6.18 -9.07 5.04
C GLY A 116 4.95 -9.97 5.11
N SER A 117 4.22 -9.93 6.22
CA SER A 117 3.04 -10.76 6.52
C SER A 117 1.76 -9.96 6.81
N GLY A 118 1.78 -8.65 6.61
CA GLY A 118 0.70 -7.76 7.06
C GLY A 118 0.83 -6.32 6.56
N VAL A 119 0.12 -5.40 7.21
CA VAL A 119 0.22 -3.96 6.98
C VAL A 119 0.72 -3.29 8.26
N VAL A 120 1.64 -2.34 8.12
CA VAL A 120 2.11 -1.43 9.17
C VAL A 120 1.52 -0.05 8.89
N VAL A 121 0.99 0.59 9.91
CA VAL A 121 0.57 1.99 9.94
C VAL A 121 1.39 2.66 11.04
N ASP A 122 2.21 3.63 10.66
CA ASP A 122 3.15 4.31 11.53
C ASP A 122 2.69 5.76 11.74
N GLU A 123 2.37 6.12 12.99
CA GLU A 123 2.07 7.46 13.44
C GLU A 123 3.15 7.93 14.42
N THR A 124 3.29 9.24 14.59
CA THR A 124 4.30 9.85 15.47
C THR A 124 4.38 9.21 16.87
N THR A 125 3.23 8.77 17.42
CA THR A 125 3.14 8.23 18.79
C THR A 125 2.79 6.76 18.87
N THR A 126 2.40 6.13 17.78
CA THR A 126 1.83 4.77 17.77
C THR A 126 2.15 4.06 16.48
N VAL A 127 2.36 2.75 16.58
CA VAL A 127 2.46 1.89 15.41
C VAL A 127 1.40 0.80 15.50
N GLU A 128 0.60 0.69 14.45
CA GLU A 128 -0.40 -0.35 14.30
C GLU A 128 0.00 -1.35 13.23
N THR A 129 -0.27 -2.61 13.52
CA THR A 129 -0.09 -3.69 12.55
C THR A 129 -1.39 -4.42 12.31
N VAL A 130 -1.67 -4.73 11.05
CA VAL A 130 -2.83 -5.52 10.63
C VAL A 130 -2.38 -6.89 10.17
N ASN A 131 -2.83 -7.93 10.88
CA ASN A 131 -2.75 -9.30 10.37
C ASN A 131 -3.82 -9.49 9.29
N ILE A 132 -3.39 -9.56 8.04
CA ILE A 132 -4.27 -9.61 6.85
C ILE A 132 -5.12 -10.87 6.75
N VAL A 133 -4.77 -11.94 7.45
CA VAL A 133 -5.53 -13.20 7.47
C VAL A 133 -6.71 -13.12 8.44
N THR A 134 -6.48 -12.53 9.61
CA THR A 134 -7.45 -12.51 10.72
C THR A 134 -8.21 -11.20 10.83
N GLY A 135 -7.66 -10.10 10.29
CA GLY A 135 -8.13 -8.73 10.46
C GLY A 135 -7.80 -8.15 11.85
N ARG A 136 -6.96 -8.83 12.63
CA ARG A 136 -6.57 -8.37 13.96
C ARG A 136 -5.58 -7.21 13.85
N ILE A 137 -5.82 -6.18 14.65
CA ILE A 137 -4.94 -5.03 14.82
C ILE A 137 -4.14 -5.24 16.11
N ARG A 138 -2.84 -4.97 16.07
CA ARG A 138 -1.99 -4.81 17.26
C ARG A 138 -1.40 -3.42 17.26
N THR A 139 -1.48 -2.74 18.40
CA THR A 139 -0.88 -1.43 18.63
C THR A 139 0.38 -1.58 19.45
N TYR A 140 1.39 -0.80 19.09
CA TYR A 140 2.67 -0.65 19.75
C TYR A 140 2.82 0.83 20.10
N GLU A 141 3.28 1.14 21.32
CA GLU A 141 3.57 2.52 21.67
C GLU A 141 4.88 2.93 20.97
N SER A 142 4.97 4.14 20.42
CA SER A 142 6.19 4.64 19.75
C SER A 142 7.43 4.60 20.67
N CYS A 143 7.23 4.67 22.00
CA CYS A 143 8.33 4.52 22.95
C CYS A 143 8.91 3.08 23.01
N ASP A 144 8.17 2.08 22.55
CA ASP A 144 8.67 0.71 22.33
C ASP A 144 9.47 0.60 21.01
N LEU A 145 9.54 1.69 20.23
CA LEU A 145 10.18 1.83 18.90
C LEU A 145 11.08 3.07 18.81
N CYS A 146 11.49 3.64 19.97
CA CYS A 146 12.15 4.97 20.09
C CYS A 146 13.25 5.23 19.04
N GLU A 147 13.63 6.50 18.86
CA GLU A 147 14.64 7.05 17.90
C GLU A 147 15.85 6.14 17.55
N ASP A 148 16.32 5.32 18.49
CA ASP A 148 17.42 4.37 18.30
C ASP A 148 17.05 3.09 17.52
N GLU A 149 15.76 2.78 17.34
CA GLU A 149 15.28 1.50 16.80
C GLU A 149 14.79 1.60 15.35
N GLY A 150 14.41 2.80 14.91
CA GLY A 150 14.03 3.15 13.55
C GLY A 150 12.55 2.97 13.22
N ASP A 151 12.18 3.40 12.01
CA ASP A 151 10.80 3.46 11.56
C ASP A 151 10.22 2.05 11.38
N ALA A 152 8.93 1.88 11.67
CA ALA A 152 8.28 0.59 11.51
C ALA A 152 8.10 0.27 10.02
N PHE A 153 8.82 -0.75 9.55
CA PHE A 153 8.91 -1.05 8.13
C PHE A 153 7.92 -2.12 7.68
N ALA A 154 7.91 -3.28 8.34
CA ALA A 154 7.11 -4.44 7.92
C ALA A 154 6.77 -5.37 9.09
N THR A 155 5.94 -6.37 8.83
CA THR A 155 5.57 -7.38 9.84
C THR A 155 6.08 -8.77 9.49
N VAL A 156 6.58 -9.49 10.49
CA VAL A 156 6.94 -10.91 10.42
C VAL A 156 6.29 -11.66 11.58
N ASP A 157 6.31 -12.99 11.55
CA ASP A 157 5.70 -13.82 12.60
C ASP A 157 6.24 -13.50 14.02
N GLN A 158 7.51 -13.11 14.13
CA GLN A 158 8.14 -12.78 15.41
C GLN A 158 7.87 -11.36 15.91
N GLY A 159 7.38 -10.44 15.06
CA GLY A 159 7.22 -9.03 15.44
C GLY A 159 7.29 -8.07 14.26
N ILE A 160 7.64 -6.83 14.56
CA ILE A 160 7.85 -5.77 13.57
C ILE A 160 9.31 -5.76 13.15
N VAL A 161 9.53 -5.55 11.85
CA VAL A 161 10.82 -5.14 11.30
C VAL A 161 10.89 -3.63 11.39
N THR A 162 11.89 -3.09 12.10
CA THR A 162 12.20 -1.66 12.08
C THR A 162 13.43 -1.40 11.23
N SER A 163 13.54 -0.22 10.64
CA SER A 163 14.69 0.18 9.83
C SER A 163 14.99 1.66 10.02
N SER A 164 16.25 1.99 10.25
CA SER A 164 16.77 3.36 10.34
C SER A 164 18.14 3.45 9.70
N PRO A 165 18.40 4.51 8.92
CA PRO A 165 19.73 4.80 8.43
C PRO A 165 20.79 5.00 9.53
N ALA A 166 20.37 5.35 10.76
CA ALA A 166 21.26 5.67 11.87
C ALA A 166 21.61 4.44 12.72
N SER A 167 20.67 3.51 12.89
CA SER A 167 20.81 2.37 13.81
C SER A 167 20.73 0.99 13.14
N GLY A 168 20.56 0.95 11.82
CA GLY A 168 20.41 -0.28 11.08
C GLY A 168 18.95 -0.74 11.02
N TYR A 169 18.74 -2.04 10.90
CA TYR A 169 17.42 -2.64 10.96
C TYR A 169 17.41 -3.83 11.92
N GLN A 170 16.24 -4.19 12.41
CA GLN A 170 16.07 -5.30 13.35
C GLN A 170 14.68 -5.91 13.25
N VAL A 171 14.54 -7.13 13.76
CA VAL A 171 13.24 -7.69 14.15
C VAL A 171 13.11 -7.50 15.65
N LEU A 172 12.17 -6.66 16.07
CA LEU A 172 12.03 -6.25 17.46
C LEU A 172 11.87 -7.45 18.40
N GLY A 173 12.64 -7.41 19.49
CA GLY A 173 12.66 -8.48 20.49
C GLY A 173 13.29 -9.79 20.01
N ALA A 174 13.82 -9.87 18.79
CA ALA A 174 14.37 -11.10 18.22
C ALA A 174 15.87 -10.98 17.85
N TRP A 175 16.23 -10.12 16.90
CA TRP A 175 17.62 -10.00 16.42
C TRP A 175 17.87 -8.67 15.69
N LYS A 176 19.14 -8.26 15.62
CA LYS A 176 19.57 -7.02 14.96
C LYS A 176 20.43 -7.32 13.73
N GLY A 177 20.26 -6.54 12.66
CA GLY A 177 21.11 -6.62 11.46
C GLY A 177 22.58 -6.35 11.79
N ALA A 178 22.85 -5.47 12.76
CA ALA A 178 24.19 -5.14 13.26
C ALA A 178 24.99 -6.38 13.73
N ASP A 179 24.33 -7.45 14.19
CA ASP A 179 25.00 -8.68 14.65
C ASP A 179 25.51 -9.55 13.49
N THR A 180 25.17 -9.19 12.25
CA THR A 180 25.43 -9.99 11.05
C THR A 180 26.20 -9.25 9.97
N VAL A 181 26.78 -8.11 10.33
CA VAL A 181 27.50 -7.21 9.43
C VAL A 181 28.65 -7.96 8.73
N PRO A 182 28.69 -7.98 7.39
CA PRO A 182 29.81 -8.58 6.68
C PRO A 182 31.12 -7.86 7.01
N ALA A 183 32.23 -8.61 7.03
CA ALA A 183 33.54 -7.98 7.22
C ALA A 183 33.78 -6.88 6.17
N GLN A 184 34.31 -5.74 6.62
CA GLN A 184 34.58 -4.54 5.81
C GLN A 184 33.38 -3.60 5.54
N TYR A 185 32.24 -3.79 6.21
CA TYR A 185 31.05 -2.94 6.05
C TYR A 185 30.71 -2.16 7.33
N TRP A 186 30.00 -1.04 7.20
CA TRP A 186 29.54 -0.23 8.35
C TRP A 186 28.46 -0.99 9.11
N ASP A 187 28.57 -1.05 10.44
CA ASP A 187 27.62 -1.76 11.30
C ASP A 187 26.33 -0.99 11.59
N TRP A 188 26.37 0.33 11.46
CA TRP A 188 25.24 1.23 11.73
C TRP A 188 24.49 1.72 10.49
N ASN A 189 25.07 1.57 9.28
CA ASN A 189 24.46 2.04 8.04
C ASN A 189 23.88 0.88 7.24
N ALA A 190 22.86 0.26 7.84
CA ALA A 190 22.13 -0.84 7.25
C ALA A 190 20.64 -0.47 7.10
N ASN A 191 20.01 -0.91 6.02
CA ASN A 191 18.57 -0.66 5.83
C ASN A 191 17.87 -1.95 5.40
N ALA A 192 16.70 -2.23 5.98
CA ALA A 192 15.79 -3.20 5.42
C ALA A 192 15.20 -2.61 4.12
N ILE A 193 15.25 -3.39 3.03
CA ILE A 193 14.76 -2.94 1.72
C ILE A 193 13.61 -3.79 1.17
N ALA A 194 13.40 -4.98 1.73
CA ALA A 194 12.28 -5.84 1.41
C ALA A 194 12.09 -6.88 2.51
N VAL A 195 10.84 -7.22 2.82
CA VAL A 195 10.50 -8.21 3.84
C VAL A 195 9.46 -9.17 3.31
N THR A 196 9.64 -10.45 3.58
CA THR A 196 8.57 -11.46 3.45
C THR A 196 8.30 -12.03 4.83
N GLU A 197 7.20 -12.77 5.00
CA GLU A 197 6.92 -13.48 6.26
C GLU A 197 8.13 -14.22 6.86
N ASN A 198 8.96 -14.81 6.01
CA ASN A 198 10.08 -15.67 6.44
C ASN A 198 11.45 -15.06 6.20
N HIS A 199 11.55 -13.89 5.57
CA HIS A 199 12.85 -13.32 5.20
C HIS A 199 12.91 -11.81 5.30
N VAL A 200 14.08 -11.30 5.70
CA VAL A 200 14.40 -9.87 5.65
C VAL A 200 15.60 -9.69 4.71
N ILE A 201 15.50 -8.76 3.76
CA ILE A 201 16.62 -8.34 2.93
C ILE A 201 17.13 -7.01 3.47
N GLY A 202 18.36 -7.05 3.97
CA GLY A 202 19.10 -5.87 4.39
C GLY A 202 20.11 -5.44 3.33
N THR A 203 20.51 -4.18 3.40
CA THR A 203 21.65 -3.61 2.66
C THR A 203 22.68 -3.04 3.62
N TRP A 204 23.97 -3.13 3.26
CA TRP A 204 25.07 -2.50 3.96
C TRP A 204 25.95 -1.74 2.97
N GLN A 205 26.52 -0.63 3.43
CA GLN A 205 27.53 0.14 2.70
C GLN A 205 28.95 -0.25 3.15
N ASN A 206 29.89 -0.37 2.20
CA ASN A 206 31.28 -0.74 2.49
C ASN A 206 32.01 0.40 3.23
N LEU A 207 32.98 0.04 4.08
CA LEU A 207 33.76 1.01 4.84
C LEU A 207 34.57 2.01 4.01
N ASN A 208 34.95 1.60 2.80
CA ASN A 208 35.94 2.31 2.00
C ASN A 208 35.44 2.65 0.58
N ASP A 209 34.22 2.25 0.23
CA ASP A 209 33.67 2.40 -1.12
C ASP A 209 32.14 2.44 -1.07
N ASP A 210 31.55 3.64 -1.08
CA ASP A 210 30.10 3.83 -0.99
C ASP A 210 29.34 3.21 -2.19
N ASP A 211 30.04 2.94 -3.31
CA ASP A 211 29.48 2.24 -4.47
C ASP A 211 29.43 0.71 -4.28
N ASP A 212 30.10 0.16 -3.27
CA ASP A 212 30.08 -1.25 -2.93
C ASP A 212 29.03 -1.52 -1.83
N SER A 213 27.79 -1.75 -2.27
CA SER A 213 26.73 -2.18 -1.36
C SER A 213 26.60 -3.71 -1.36
N ARG A 214 26.24 -4.25 -0.21
CA ARG A 214 26.02 -5.69 -0.04
C ARG A 214 24.60 -5.93 0.41
N TRP A 215 23.92 -6.84 -0.28
CA TRP A 215 22.59 -7.30 0.12
C TRP A 215 22.74 -8.61 0.87
N VAL A 216 22.03 -8.75 1.98
CA VAL A 216 22.01 -9.98 2.76
C VAL A 216 20.57 -10.38 3.03
N LEU A 217 20.28 -11.65 2.74
CA LEU A 217 19.01 -12.28 3.03
C LEU A 217 19.12 -13.01 4.37
N HIS A 218 18.24 -12.67 5.30
CA HIS A 218 18.12 -13.30 6.61
C HIS A 218 16.90 -14.20 6.66
N ASP A 219 16.99 -15.26 7.43
CA ASP A 219 15.82 -15.90 8.03
C ASP A 219 15.18 -14.91 9.02
N ALA A 220 13.92 -14.53 8.80
CA ALA A 220 13.27 -13.49 9.60
C ALA A 220 13.11 -13.87 11.07
N ARG A 221 13.07 -15.17 11.40
CA ARG A 221 12.89 -15.63 12.77
C ARG A 221 14.19 -15.58 13.58
N SER A 222 15.30 -16.00 12.99
CA SER A 222 16.57 -16.18 13.70
C SER A 222 17.64 -15.15 13.38
N GLY A 223 17.45 -14.34 12.33
CA GLY A 223 18.48 -13.44 11.82
C GLY A 223 19.61 -14.15 11.10
N LYS A 224 19.57 -15.48 10.97
CA LYS A 224 20.61 -16.25 10.30
C LYS A 224 20.75 -15.80 8.85
N VAL A 225 21.98 -15.46 8.46
CA VAL A 225 22.34 -15.19 7.06
C VAL A 225 22.12 -16.43 6.21
N LEU A 226 21.28 -16.30 5.18
CA LEU A 226 21.01 -17.36 4.21
C LEU A 226 21.78 -17.14 2.91
N VAL A 227 21.84 -15.89 2.46
CA VAL A 227 22.48 -15.50 1.20
C VAL A 227 23.13 -14.13 1.36
N THR A 228 24.29 -13.95 0.75
CA THR A 228 24.98 -12.67 0.64
C THR A 228 25.30 -12.40 -0.81
N MET A 229 24.97 -11.19 -1.29
CA MET A 229 25.17 -10.78 -2.67
C MET A 229 25.86 -9.42 -2.71
N GLN A 230 26.88 -9.30 -3.56
CA GLN A 230 27.45 -8.00 -3.88
C GLN A 230 26.53 -7.28 -4.87
N CYS A 231 26.13 -6.07 -4.54
CA CYS A 231 25.37 -5.20 -5.41
C CYS A 231 26.37 -4.24 -6.07
N TYR A 232 26.75 -4.55 -7.30
CA TYR A 232 27.55 -3.65 -8.13
C TYR A 232 26.61 -3.00 -9.15
N PRO A 233 26.45 -1.67 -9.19
CA PRO A 233 25.90 -1.05 -10.39
C PRO A 233 26.82 -1.43 -11.55
N PRO A 234 26.30 -1.94 -12.69
CA PRO A 234 27.16 -2.26 -13.82
C PRO A 234 27.89 -0.97 -14.23
N LYS A 235 29.23 -0.93 -14.08
CA LYS A 235 30.03 0.18 -14.58
C LYS A 235 29.67 0.34 -16.06
N ALA A 236 29.09 1.47 -16.43
CA ALA A 236 28.73 1.75 -17.81
C ALA A 236 30.00 1.67 -18.67
N ARG A 237 30.25 0.52 -19.29
CA ARG A 237 31.33 0.36 -20.27
C ARG A 237 30.80 0.89 -21.59
N GLY A 238 31.09 2.15 -21.85
CA GLY A 238 30.80 2.82 -23.12
C GLY A 238 29.39 3.40 -23.18
N THR A 239 29.28 4.56 -23.82
CA THR A 239 28.03 5.22 -24.17
C THR A 239 27.11 4.26 -24.91
N PRO A 240 26.00 3.78 -24.31
CA PRO A 240 24.96 3.12 -25.05
C PRO A 240 24.12 4.22 -25.69
N THR A 241 24.05 4.26 -27.01
CA THR A 241 22.93 4.92 -27.67
C THR A 241 21.67 4.19 -27.19
N PRO A 242 20.73 4.83 -26.47
CA PRO A 242 19.58 4.13 -25.95
C PRO A 242 18.68 3.75 -27.12
N SER A 243 18.73 2.49 -27.54
CA SER A 243 17.61 1.89 -28.27
C SER A 243 16.55 1.54 -27.23
N SER A 244 15.52 2.38 -27.19
CA SER A 244 14.33 2.18 -26.38
C SER A 244 13.58 0.93 -26.84
N THR A 245 13.92 -0.22 -26.28
CA THR A 245 13.02 -1.36 -26.23
C THR A 245 12.47 -1.43 -24.80
N PRO A 246 11.18 -1.12 -24.60
CA PRO A 246 10.59 -1.15 -23.26
C PRO A 246 10.53 -2.60 -22.77
N HIS A 247 11.27 -2.88 -21.70
CA HIS A 247 11.12 -4.09 -20.91
C HIS A 247 9.96 -3.83 -19.91
N PRO A 248 8.92 -4.67 -19.87
CA PRO A 248 7.84 -4.47 -18.91
C PRO A 248 8.32 -4.86 -17.51
N SER A 249 8.68 -3.87 -16.70
CA SER A 249 8.63 -4.00 -15.24
C SER A 249 7.16 -4.13 -14.83
N PRO A 250 6.80 -5.00 -13.87
CA PRO A 250 5.44 -5.08 -13.37
C PRO A 250 5.18 -3.89 -12.43
N GLN A 251 5.01 -2.71 -13.01
CA GLN A 251 4.28 -1.64 -12.33
C GLN A 251 2.80 -2.06 -12.35
N ALA A 252 2.17 -2.08 -11.18
CA ALA A 252 0.73 -2.11 -11.10
C ALA A 252 0.21 -0.83 -11.76
N ALA A 253 -0.19 -0.94 -13.03
CA ALA A 253 -0.76 0.18 -13.75
C ALA A 253 -2.14 0.49 -13.18
N VAL A 254 -2.25 1.62 -12.49
CA VAL A 254 -3.54 2.27 -12.22
C VAL A 254 -3.96 2.95 -13.51
N THR A 255 -4.90 2.35 -14.25
CA THR A 255 -5.48 2.99 -15.44
C THR A 255 -6.81 3.63 -15.09
N SER A 256 -6.85 4.95 -14.97
CA SER A 256 -8.10 5.70 -14.99
C SER A 256 -8.62 5.72 -16.43
N SER A 257 -9.82 5.18 -16.63
CA SER A 257 -10.53 5.31 -17.90
C SER A 257 -11.33 6.62 -17.87
N PRO A 258 -11.21 7.53 -18.85
CA PRO A 258 -12.00 8.75 -18.85
C PRO A 258 -13.47 8.42 -19.06
N ALA A 259 -14.30 8.89 -18.13
CA ALA A 259 -15.75 8.79 -18.21
C ALA A 259 -16.25 9.41 -19.52
N ARG A 260 -17.02 8.62 -20.27
CA ARG A 260 -17.67 9.02 -21.51
C ARG A 260 -18.74 10.07 -21.18
N ALA A 261 -18.48 11.33 -21.52
CA ALA A 261 -19.45 12.41 -21.41
C ALA A 261 -20.70 12.08 -22.25
N HIS A 262 -21.83 11.85 -21.59
CA HIS A 262 -23.14 11.87 -22.24
C HIS A 262 -23.54 13.33 -22.45
N SER A 263 -23.40 13.80 -23.69
CA SER A 263 -23.96 15.07 -24.15
C SER A 263 -25.49 14.94 -24.24
N ILE A 264 -26.20 15.61 -23.33
CA ILE A 264 -27.65 15.81 -23.45
C ILE A 264 -27.85 17.04 -24.35
N SER A 265 -28.18 16.77 -25.60
CA SER A 265 -28.69 17.75 -26.56
C SER A 265 -30.13 18.11 -26.18
N ASN A 266 -30.35 19.28 -25.59
CA ASN A 266 -31.69 19.88 -25.51
C ASN A 266 -31.89 20.83 -26.70
N ALA A 267 -32.53 20.31 -27.74
CA ALA A 267 -33.00 21.09 -28.87
C ALA A 267 -34.22 21.93 -28.47
N ARG A 268 -34.08 23.25 -28.60
CA ARG A 268 -35.19 24.20 -28.70
C ARG A 268 -36.07 23.85 -29.90
N ARG A 269 -37.37 23.72 -29.68
CA ARG A 269 -38.41 24.20 -30.62
C ARG A 269 -39.49 24.91 -29.81
N GLY A 270 -39.59 26.21 -30.03
CA GLY A 270 -40.80 26.95 -29.71
C GLY A 270 -41.80 26.84 -30.85
N THR A 271 -43.09 26.90 -30.52
CA THR A 271 -44.09 27.64 -31.30
C THR A 271 -45.27 28.00 -30.40
N ALA A 272 -45.74 29.23 -30.62
CA ALA A 272 -46.76 30.00 -29.92
C ALA A 272 -48.18 29.41 -29.91
N SER A 273 -49.00 29.84 -28.95
CA SER A 273 -50.30 30.53 -29.14
C SER A 273 -51.02 30.62 -27.77
N ARG A 274 -51.08 31.78 -27.11
CA ARG A 274 -52.09 32.85 -27.16
C ARG A 274 -53.30 32.64 -26.22
N ALA A 275 -53.37 33.56 -25.23
CA ALA A 275 -54.54 34.16 -24.55
C ALA A 275 -55.53 33.27 -23.77
N GLN A 276 -55.71 33.56 -22.47
CA GLN A 276 -56.79 34.43 -22.00
C GLN A 276 -56.72 34.73 -20.49
N THR A 277 -57.10 35.96 -20.20
CA THR A 277 -57.43 36.67 -18.97
C THR A 277 -58.25 35.87 -17.94
N SER A 278 -57.95 36.02 -16.64
CA SER A 278 -58.89 36.61 -15.67
C SER A 278 -58.31 36.72 -14.26
N ALA A 279 -58.91 37.64 -13.50
CA ALA A 279 -58.46 38.27 -12.28
C ALA A 279 -58.85 37.52 -10.98
N ILE A 280 -58.03 37.70 -9.91
CA ILE A 280 -58.33 38.22 -8.53
C ILE A 280 -59.60 37.71 -7.78
N PRO A 281 -59.72 37.64 -6.41
CA PRO A 281 -58.77 37.75 -5.28
C PRO A 281 -58.89 36.63 -4.21
N SER A 282 -57.92 36.68 -3.29
CA SER A 282 -57.99 36.60 -1.81
C SER A 282 -59.25 36.11 -1.10
N SER A 283 -59.01 35.23 -0.12
CA SER A 283 -59.64 35.22 1.22
C SER A 283 -58.61 34.76 2.23
#